data_AF-A0A968LSS4-F1
#
_entry.id   AF-A0A968LSS4-F1
#
_cell.length_a   1.000
_cell.length_b   1.000
_cell.length_c   1.000
_cell.angle_alpha   90.00
_cell.angle_beta   90.00
_cell.angle_gamma   90.00
#
_symmetry.space_group_name_H-M   'P 1'
#
loop_
_entity.id
_entity.type
_entity.pdbx_description
1 polymer ?
#
loop_
_entity_poly.entity_id
_entity_poly.type
_entity_poly.pdbx_seq_one_letter_code
_entity_poly.pdbx_strand_id
1 'polypeptide(L)'
;MDGGGLNAFGGRVALGGLSEPGTVGLNIDNNQIRLSFPEGVKRSNVTITNSALVDVSGQESGSIAIKAANININNSQLQSGVGLLLTARNPASSTIILDATGAVTLDNFGRIFSAVAPFAGGNASDIRIKAQSLSLNNTSGISTISLGQGDAGDIFIDVSDDITLAGNSGINSVLASADSSFPLEGKSGNIEISARSVSLAFGSSIQTFTQGTGDAGNIEIRADDFISLDNTKRKQPSNKIPKSERLSRKVATVEGAI
;
A
#
# COMPACT_ATOMS: atom_id res chain seq x y z
N MET A 1 11.52 -10.96 -9.43
CA MET A 1 12.59 -10.95 -8.41
C MET A 1 12.33 -12.08 -7.45
N ASP A 2 13.33 -12.90 -7.19
CA ASP A 2 13.25 -14.09 -6.36
C ASP A 2 14.44 -14.04 -5.38
N GLY A 3 14.16 -13.76 -4.10
CA GLY A 3 15.16 -13.64 -3.02
C GLY A 3 16.18 -12.50 -3.12
N GLY A 4 16.12 -11.68 -4.16
CA GLY A 4 17.06 -10.58 -4.40
C GLY A 4 16.62 -9.22 -3.82
N GLY A 5 17.59 -8.31 -3.68
CA GLY A 5 17.37 -6.92 -3.34
C GLY A 5 17.56 -5.98 -4.53
N LEU A 6 16.70 -4.97 -4.66
CA LEU A 6 16.87 -3.84 -5.57
C LEU A 6 16.84 -2.55 -4.75
N ASN A 7 17.99 -1.90 -4.62
CA ASN A 7 18.15 -0.73 -3.76
C ASN A 7 18.47 0.51 -4.61
N ALA A 8 17.69 1.57 -4.43
CA ALA A 8 17.92 2.88 -5.03
C ALA A 8 17.57 3.97 -4.00
N PHE A 9 18.37 4.09 -2.95
CA PHE A 9 18.08 4.94 -1.79
C PHE A 9 17.87 6.41 -2.19
N GLY A 10 16.69 6.96 -1.87
CA GLY A 10 16.25 8.29 -2.28
C GLY A 10 15.97 8.44 -3.79
N GLY A 11 16.25 7.40 -4.58
CA GLY A 11 16.10 7.37 -6.02
C GLY A 11 14.77 6.76 -6.47
N ARG A 12 14.76 6.23 -7.69
CA ARG A 12 13.54 5.67 -8.31
C ARG A 12 13.77 4.27 -8.84
N VAL A 13 12.83 3.38 -8.56
CA VAL A 13 12.71 2.06 -9.19
C VAL A 13 11.50 2.06 -10.10
N ALA A 14 11.67 1.60 -11.34
CA ALA A 14 10.57 1.34 -12.26
C ALA A 14 10.63 -0.10 -12.78
N LEU A 15 9.55 -0.86 -12.63
CA LEU A 15 9.46 -2.27 -13.03
C LEU A 15 8.30 -2.48 -14.00
N GLY A 16 8.52 -3.34 -15.00
CA GLY A 16 7.49 -3.76 -15.94
C GLY A 16 8.10 -4.36 -17.21
N GLY A 17 7.24 -4.91 -18.06
CA GLY A 17 7.65 -5.52 -19.32
C GLY A 17 6.46 -5.85 -20.20
N LEU A 18 6.72 -6.47 -21.34
CA LEU A 18 5.71 -6.93 -22.29
C LEU A 18 5.75 -8.45 -22.39
N SER A 19 4.58 -9.08 -22.52
CA SER A 19 4.47 -10.53 -22.80
C SER A 19 4.36 -10.83 -24.29
N GLU A 20 4.35 -9.79 -25.11
CA GLU A 20 4.22 -9.82 -26.57
C GLU A 20 5.26 -8.87 -27.18
N PRO A 21 5.63 -9.03 -28.47
CA PRO A 21 6.56 -8.12 -29.13
C PRO A 21 6.11 -6.66 -29.06
N GLY A 22 7.01 -5.79 -28.62
CA GLY A 22 6.80 -4.34 -28.53
C GLY A 22 7.98 -3.68 -27.84
N THR A 23 7.93 -2.35 -27.71
CA THR A 23 9.01 -1.56 -27.09
C THR A 23 8.49 -0.86 -25.86
N VAL A 24 9.09 -1.14 -24.70
CA VAL A 24 8.92 -0.31 -23.50
C VAL A 24 9.81 0.92 -23.65
N GLY A 25 9.21 2.09 -23.69
CA GLY A 25 9.93 3.35 -23.73
C GLY A 25 10.48 3.73 -22.35
N LEU A 26 11.65 4.35 -22.34
CA LEU A 26 12.28 4.92 -21.16
C LEU A 26 12.28 6.45 -21.30
N ASN A 27 11.35 7.12 -20.64
CA ASN A 27 11.24 8.57 -20.65
C ASN A 27 11.94 9.15 -19.43
N ILE A 28 12.70 10.23 -19.62
CA ILE A 28 13.46 10.90 -18.56
C ILE A 28 13.06 12.37 -18.56
N ASP A 29 12.24 12.78 -17.60
CA ASP A 29 11.80 14.17 -17.41
C ASP A 29 12.35 14.67 -16.08
N ASN A 30 13.18 15.74 -16.07
CA ASN A 30 13.76 16.30 -14.83
C ASN A 30 14.40 15.23 -13.91
N ASN A 31 15.18 14.33 -14.49
CA ASN A 31 15.82 13.20 -13.79
C ASN A 31 14.83 12.16 -13.19
N GLN A 32 13.57 12.18 -13.61
CA GLN A 32 12.56 11.18 -13.25
C GLN A 32 12.41 10.14 -14.35
N ILE A 33 12.83 8.91 -14.06
CA ILE A 33 12.72 7.76 -14.97
C ILE A 33 11.28 7.23 -14.99
N ARG A 34 10.65 7.18 -16.17
CA ARG A 34 9.28 6.67 -16.36
C ARG A 34 9.24 5.66 -17.50
N LEU A 35 8.60 4.52 -17.25
CA LEU A 35 8.31 3.53 -18.29
C LEU A 35 7.00 3.90 -19.02
N SER A 36 7.07 3.95 -20.34
CA SER A 36 5.91 4.03 -21.22
C SER A 36 5.69 2.71 -21.95
N PHE A 37 4.44 2.27 -22.01
CA PHE A 37 4.04 1.02 -22.64
C PHE A 37 3.28 1.34 -23.93
N PRO A 38 3.51 0.60 -25.01
CA PRO A 38 2.79 0.79 -26.25
C PRO A 38 1.31 0.39 -26.08
N GLU A 39 0.43 1.11 -26.77
CA GLU A 39 -1.01 0.83 -26.77
C GLU A 39 -1.30 -0.52 -27.42
N GLY A 40 -2.26 -1.27 -26.88
CA GLY A 40 -2.70 -2.55 -27.44
C GLY A 40 -1.75 -3.74 -27.23
N VAL A 41 -0.55 -3.55 -26.68
CA VAL A 41 0.39 -4.65 -26.41
C VAL A 41 0.27 -5.12 -24.96
N LYS A 42 0.19 -6.43 -24.75
CA LYS A 42 0.04 -6.98 -23.39
C LYS A 42 1.30 -6.76 -22.55
N ARG A 43 1.08 -6.24 -21.33
CA ARG A 43 2.09 -6.14 -20.29
C ARG A 43 2.42 -7.53 -19.74
N SER A 44 3.66 -7.77 -19.35
CA SER A 44 4.05 -8.97 -18.61
C SER A 44 3.68 -8.85 -17.13
N ASN A 45 3.67 -9.98 -16.43
CA ASN A 45 3.54 -9.99 -14.96
C ASN A 45 4.83 -9.51 -14.29
N VAL A 46 4.70 -8.90 -13.12
CA VAL A 46 5.82 -8.62 -12.21
C VAL A 46 5.59 -9.43 -10.93
N THR A 47 6.54 -10.31 -10.61
CA THR A 47 6.51 -11.12 -9.38
C THR A 47 7.72 -10.79 -8.52
N ILE A 48 7.49 -10.56 -7.23
CA ILE A 48 8.50 -10.29 -6.20
C ILE A 48 8.24 -11.32 -5.09
N THR A 49 9.16 -12.27 -4.94
CA THR A 49 8.97 -13.45 -4.10
C THR A 49 10.20 -13.81 -3.26
N ASN A 50 9.99 -14.68 -2.27
CA ASN A 50 11.04 -15.37 -1.50
C ASN A 50 11.97 -14.43 -0.73
N SER A 51 11.41 -13.53 0.06
CA SER A 51 12.13 -12.52 0.85
C SER A 51 12.84 -11.46 0.01
N ALA A 52 12.35 -11.21 -1.21
CA ALA A 52 12.87 -10.15 -2.05
C ALA A 52 12.48 -8.76 -1.50
N LEU A 53 13.36 -7.78 -1.71
CA LEU A 53 13.19 -6.41 -1.26
C LEU A 53 13.42 -5.43 -2.41
N VAL A 54 12.51 -4.48 -2.57
CA VAL A 54 12.72 -3.27 -3.36
C VAL A 54 12.72 -2.09 -2.39
N ASP A 55 13.85 -1.40 -2.26
CA ASP A 55 14.03 -0.33 -1.29
C ASP A 55 14.50 0.95 -1.96
N VAL A 56 13.70 2.01 -1.80
CA VAL A 56 14.04 3.36 -2.24
C VAL A 56 14.10 4.36 -1.09
N SER A 57 14.06 3.87 0.16
CA SER A 57 14.14 4.73 1.35
C SER A 57 15.42 5.57 1.37
N GLY A 58 15.34 6.79 1.89
CA GLY A 58 16.46 7.71 1.90
C GLY A 58 16.02 9.13 2.22
N GLN A 59 16.95 10.09 2.11
CA GLN A 59 16.67 11.48 2.45
C GLN A 59 15.58 12.12 1.56
N GLU A 60 15.28 11.54 0.40
CA GLU A 60 14.22 12.02 -0.51
C GLU A 60 13.04 11.05 -0.60
N SER A 61 12.94 10.08 0.33
CA SER A 61 11.94 9.00 0.39
C SER A 61 11.90 8.03 -0.80
N GLY A 62 12.36 8.44 -1.98
CA GLY A 62 12.42 7.67 -3.22
C GLY A 62 11.06 7.22 -3.74
N SER A 63 10.99 6.76 -5.00
CA SER A 63 9.73 6.32 -5.62
C SER A 63 9.82 4.93 -6.25
N ILE A 64 8.74 4.16 -6.15
CA ILE A 64 8.60 2.86 -6.82
C ILE A 64 7.43 2.98 -7.80
N ALA A 65 7.61 2.56 -9.05
CA ALA A 65 6.54 2.47 -10.03
C ALA A 65 6.55 1.10 -10.70
N ILE A 66 5.47 0.33 -10.56
CA ILE A 66 5.31 -0.98 -11.19
C ILE A 66 4.16 -0.92 -12.17
N LYS A 67 4.43 -1.25 -13.43
CA LYS A 67 3.42 -1.36 -14.50
C LYS A 67 3.44 -2.77 -15.07
N ALA A 68 2.35 -3.51 -14.91
CA ALA A 68 2.31 -4.92 -15.26
C ALA A 68 0.91 -5.38 -15.71
N ALA A 69 0.80 -6.63 -16.18
CA ALA A 69 -0.49 -7.30 -16.27
C ALA A 69 -0.98 -7.68 -14.88
N ASN A 70 -0.22 -8.50 -14.15
CA ASN A 70 -0.45 -8.79 -12.75
C ASN A 70 0.80 -8.45 -11.92
N ILE A 71 0.60 -7.99 -10.69
CA ILE A 71 1.67 -7.70 -9.72
C ILE A 71 1.48 -8.66 -8.54
N ASN A 72 2.48 -9.51 -8.30
CA ASN A 72 2.45 -10.48 -7.20
C ASN A 72 3.60 -10.20 -6.23
N ILE A 73 3.26 -9.92 -4.97
CA ILE A 73 4.22 -9.69 -3.88
C ILE A 73 3.98 -10.79 -2.84
N ASN A 74 4.83 -11.83 -2.87
CA ASN A 74 4.70 -12.97 -1.97
C ASN A 74 5.90 -13.03 -1.03
N ASN A 75 5.68 -13.01 0.29
CA ASN A 75 6.78 -13.04 1.27
C ASN A 75 7.89 -12.04 0.90
N SER A 76 7.52 -10.82 0.56
CA SER A 76 8.43 -9.82 -0.03
C SER A 76 7.96 -8.41 0.28
N GLN A 77 8.82 -7.43 0.05
CA GLN A 77 8.55 -6.06 0.45
C GLN A 77 8.91 -5.03 -0.64
N LEU A 78 8.01 -4.06 -0.82
CA LEU A 78 8.29 -2.76 -1.44
C LEU A 78 8.40 -1.71 -0.33
N GLN A 79 9.49 -0.95 -0.30
CA GLN A 79 9.75 0.04 0.75
C GLN A 79 10.19 1.39 0.19
N SER A 80 9.62 2.45 0.77
CA SER A 80 9.98 3.85 0.57
C SER A 80 9.98 4.59 1.92
N GLY A 81 10.45 5.83 1.96
CA GLY A 81 10.34 6.72 3.12
C GLY A 81 11.69 7.20 3.65
N VAL A 82 11.68 7.87 4.80
CA VAL A 82 12.85 8.59 5.33
C VAL A 82 13.57 7.74 6.38
N GLY A 83 14.86 7.53 6.18
CA GLY A 83 15.71 6.78 7.12
C GLY A 83 16.00 7.51 8.43
N LEU A 84 16.45 6.75 9.43
CA LEU A 84 16.77 7.20 10.78
C LEU A 84 17.70 8.43 10.77
N LEU A 85 17.37 9.46 11.58
CA LEU A 85 18.15 10.70 11.74
C LEU A 85 18.32 11.53 10.45
N LEU A 86 17.55 11.24 9.39
CA LEU A 86 17.53 12.05 8.19
C LEU A 86 16.39 13.07 8.25
N THR A 87 16.61 14.25 7.67
CA THR A 87 15.54 15.22 7.40
C THR A 87 15.37 15.39 5.90
N ALA A 88 14.15 15.17 5.42
CA ALA A 88 13.82 15.25 4.02
C ALA A 88 14.01 16.67 3.49
N ARG A 89 14.78 16.81 2.41
CA ARG A 89 15.08 18.12 1.80
C ARG A 89 13.97 18.61 0.85
N ASN A 90 13.07 17.71 0.44
CA ASN A 90 11.98 18.00 -0.47
C ASN A 90 10.80 17.02 -0.24
N PRO A 91 9.98 17.23 0.80
CA PRO A 91 9.04 16.22 1.32
C PRO A 91 7.81 15.92 0.43
N ALA A 92 7.69 16.47 -0.78
CA ALA A 92 6.39 16.67 -1.42
C ALA A 92 6.05 15.83 -2.67
N SER A 93 6.72 14.72 -3.01
CA SER A 93 6.34 14.00 -4.25
C SER A 93 6.68 12.50 -4.38
N SER A 94 7.22 11.86 -3.34
CA SER A 94 7.55 10.44 -3.41
C SER A 94 6.30 9.57 -3.32
N THR A 95 6.25 8.50 -4.12
CA THR A 95 5.10 7.60 -4.12
C THR A 95 5.49 6.18 -4.50
N ILE A 96 4.74 5.22 -3.98
CA ILE A 96 4.72 3.84 -4.49
C ILE A 96 3.47 3.69 -5.36
N ILE A 97 3.66 3.49 -6.67
CA ILE A 97 2.59 3.29 -7.65
C ILE A 97 2.61 1.86 -8.15
N LEU A 98 1.46 1.18 -8.05
CA LEU A 98 1.19 -0.09 -8.72
C LEU A 98 0.07 0.13 -9.74
N ASP A 99 0.37 -0.09 -11.02
CA ASP A 99 -0.57 0.03 -12.15
C ASP A 99 -0.62 -1.31 -12.89
N ALA A 100 -1.57 -2.14 -12.47
CA ALA A 100 -1.86 -3.44 -13.06
C ALA A 100 -3.09 -3.33 -13.98
N THR A 101 -3.03 -3.98 -15.14
CA THR A 101 -4.26 -4.15 -15.97
C THR A 101 -5.14 -5.31 -15.49
N GLY A 102 -4.58 -6.20 -14.68
CA GLY A 102 -5.23 -7.34 -14.03
C GLY A 102 -5.09 -7.21 -12.51
N ALA A 103 -4.65 -8.27 -11.83
CA ALA A 103 -4.65 -8.33 -10.38
C ALA A 103 -3.38 -7.76 -9.71
N VAL A 104 -3.55 -7.19 -8.53
CA VAL A 104 -2.50 -6.98 -7.53
C VAL A 104 -2.72 -7.95 -6.38
N THR A 105 -1.74 -8.80 -6.09
CA THR A 105 -1.82 -9.80 -5.02
C THR A 105 -0.66 -9.63 -4.05
N LEU A 106 -0.98 -9.43 -2.77
CA LEU A 106 -0.03 -9.53 -1.65
C LEU A 106 -0.38 -10.77 -0.85
N ASP A 107 0.59 -11.65 -0.65
CA ASP A 107 0.36 -12.90 0.06
C ASP A 107 1.58 -13.31 0.90
N ASN A 108 1.36 -14.13 1.93
CA ASN A 108 2.37 -14.66 2.85
C ASN A 108 3.33 -13.57 3.35
N PHE A 109 2.87 -12.57 4.09
CA PHE A 109 3.68 -11.41 4.51
C PHE A 109 4.17 -10.52 3.35
N GLY A 110 3.40 -10.45 2.26
CA GLY A 110 3.61 -9.47 1.20
C GLY A 110 3.34 -8.06 1.71
N ARG A 111 4.28 -7.15 1.54
CA ARG A 111 4.20 -5.79 2.10
C ARG A 111 4.48 -4.69 1.08
N ILE A 112 3.64 -3.67 1.10
CA ILE A 112 3.92 -2.36 0.50
C ILE A 112 3.98 -1.36 1.65
N PHE A 113 5.12 -0.72 1.80
CA PHE A 113 5.43 0.01 3.02
C PHE A 113 6.09 1.34 2.70
N SER A 114 5.56 2.43 3.26
CA SER A 114 6.31 3.68 3.35
C SER A 114 6.48 4.09 4.80
N ALA A 115 7.70 4.40 5.21
CA ALA A 115 7.96 4.77 6.59
C ALA A 115 8.90 5.96 6.78
N VAL A 116 8.51 6.86 7.66
CA VAL A 116 9.42 7.82 8.29
C VAL A 116 9.95 7.17 9.56
N ALA A 117 11.25 6.92 9.60
CA ALA A 117 11.90 6.27 10.74
C ALA A 117 11.86 7.16 12.00
N PRO A 118 12.10 6.59 13.19
CA PRO A 118 12.25 7.36 14.41
C PRO A 118 13.29 8.47 14.26
N PHE A 119 13.05 9.63 14.87
CA PHE A 119 13.95 10.79 14.82
C PHE A 119 14.25 11.33 13.41
N ALA A 120 13.57 10.82 12.38
CA ALA A 120 13.63 11.38 11.04
C ALA A 120 12.60 12.51 10.91
N GLY A 121 12.85 13.44 9.99
CA GLY A 121 11.91 14.50 9.63
C GLY A 121 11.49 14.38 8.17
N GLY A 122 10.20 14.50 7.90
CA GLY A 122 9.62 14.43 6.56
C GLY A 122 8.34 13.59 6.55
N ASN A 123 7.69 13.50 5.40
CA ASN A 123 6.44 12.76 5.25
C ASN A 123 6.70 11.38 4.64
N ALA A 124 5.90 10.39 5.02
CA ALA A 124 5.89 9.10 4.34
C ALA A 124 5.29 9.28 2.94
N SER A 125 5.76 8.48 1.98
CA SER A 125 5.28 8.47 0.61
C SER A 125 3.85 7.95 0.53
N ASP A 126 3.06 8.54 -0.38
CA ASP A 126 1.74 8.01 -0.71
C ASP A 126 1.85 6.65 -1.41
N ILE A 127 0.83 5.83 -1.22
CA ILE A 127 0.67 4.57 -1.95
C ILE A 127 -0.54 4.69 -2.87
N ARG A 128 -0.34 4.41 -4.17
CA ARG A 128 -1.39 4.44 -5.20
C ARG A 128 -1.46 3.09 -5.90
N ILE A 129 -2.63 2.46 -5.89
CA ILE A 129 -2.88 1.18 -6.55
C ILE A 129 -4.01 1.34 -7.54
N LYS A 130 -3.73 0.99 -8.79
CA LYS A 130 -4.72 0.82 -9.85
C LYS A 130 -4.67 -0.62 -10.35
N ALA A 131 -5.80 -1.31 -10.35
CA ALA A 131 -5.88 -2.71 -10.76
C ALA A 131 -7.29 -3.09 -11.26
N GLN A 132 -7.41 -4.28 -11.84
CA GLN A 132 -8.71 -4.93 -12.00
C GLN A 132 -9.19 -5.50 -10.67
N SER A 133 -8.32 -6.12 -9.88
CA SER A 133 -8.63 -6.67 -8.55
C SER A 133 -7.46 -6.51 -7.59
N LEU A 134 -7.76 -6.46 -6.28
CA LEU A 134 -6.74 -6.40 -5.22
C LEU A 134 -7.01 -7.48 -4.17
N SER A 135 -6.01 -8.28 -3.84
CA SER A 135 -6.10 -9.29 -2.78
C SER A 135 -4.93 -9.20 -1.81
N LEU A 136 -5.24 -9.12 -0.51
CA LEU A 136 -4.27 -9.24 0.57
C LEU A 136 -4.61 -10.47 1.41
N ASN A 137 -3.68 -11.43 1.49
CA ASN A 137 -3.85 -12.67 2.23
C ASN A 137 -2.69 -12.94 3.18
N ASN A 138 -2.94 -13.75 4.21
CA ASN A 138 -1.89 -14.34 5.05
C ASN A 138 -0.93 -13.29 5.65
N THR A 139 -1.47 -12.38 6.47
CA THR A 139 -0.72 -11.33 7.19
C THR A 139 -0.01 -10.35 6.25
N SER A 140 -0.64 -10.02 5.12
CA SER A 140 -0.11 -9.06 4.16
C SER A 140 -0.57 -7.63 4.47
N GLY A 141 0.20 -6.64 4.02
CA GLY A 141 -0.02 -5.26 4.42
C GLY A 141 0.27 -4.22 3.35
N ILE A 142 -0.59 -3.21 3.27
CA ILE A 142 -0.29 -1.92 2.63
C ILE A 142 -0.26 -0.89 3.74
N SER A 143 0.85 -0.19 3.93
CA SER A 143 0.92 0.77 5.01
C SER A 143 1.81 1.97 4.75
N THR A 144 1.34 3.12 5.20
CA THR A 144 2.14 4.33 5.38
C THR A 144 2.28 4.58 6.87
N ILE A 145 3.51 4.74 7.36
CA ILE A 145 3.81 4.91 8.78
C ILE A 145 4.70 6.12 8.98
N SER A 146 4.38 6.96 9.95
CA SER A 146 5.33 7.94 10.48
C SER A 146 5.66 7.60 11.93
N LEU A 147 6.96 7.34 12.17
CA LEU A 147 7.54 7.12 13.50
C LEU A 147 8.41 8.30 13.97
N GLY A 148 8.61 9.27 13.09
CA GLY A 148 9.39 10.49 13.31
C GLY A 148 8.51 11.74 13.27
N GLN A 149 9.11 12.87 12.91
CA GLN A 149 8.39 14.12 12.72
C GLN A 149 7.88 14.22 11.27
N GLY A 150 6.58 14.46 11.11
CA GLY A 150 5.90 14.58 9.82
C GLY A 150 4.78 13.57 9.63
N ASP A 151 4.05 13.73 8.54
CA ASP A 151 2.80 13.03 8.29
C ASP A 151 3.01 11.62 7.73
N ALA A 152 2.13 10.69 8.09
CA ALA A 152 1.99 9.46 7.32
C ALA A 152 1.35 9.77 5.96
N GLY A 153 1.75 9.06 4.91
CA GLY A 153 1.23 9.27 3.56
C GLY A 153 -0.22 8.78 3.39
N ASP A 154 -0.86 9.26 2.33
CA ASP A 154 -2.21 8.81 1.95
C ASP A 154 -2.15 7.48 1.18
N ILE A 155 -3.25 6.72 1.23
CA ILE A 155 -3.42 5.48 0.48
C ILE A 155 -4.63 5.60 -0.45
N PHE A 156 -4.40 5.47 -1.76
CA PHE A 156 -5.43 5.52 -2.78
C PHE A 156 -5.50 4.19 -3.53
N ILE A 157 -6.66 3.56 -3.55
CA ILE A 157 -6.89 2.27 -4.20
C ILE A 157 -8.08 2.40 -5.14
N ASP A 158 -7.82 2.27 -6.44
CA ASP A 158 -8.82 2.31 -7.51
C ASP A 158 -8.82 0.97 -8.24
N VAL A 159 -9.87 0.19 -8.02
CA VAL A 159 -10.00 -1.18 -8.51
C VAL A 159 -11.31 -1.31 -9.27
N SER A 160 -11.33 -1.95 -10.44
CA SER A 160 -12.58 -2.07 -11.20
C SER A 160 -13.51 -3.18 -10.69
N ASP A 161 -12.94 -4.24 -10.12
CA ASP A 161 -13.68 -5.40 -9.64
C ASP A 161 -13.61 -5.46 -8.10
N ASP A 162 -13.01 -6.50 -7.54
CA ASP A 162 -13.15 -6.81 -6.12
C ASP A 162 -11.86 -6.54 -5.33
N ILE A 163 -12.01 -6.04 -4.11
CA ILE A 163 -10.97 -5.96 -3.09
C ILE A 163 -11.27 -6.98 -2.00
N THR A 164 -10.32 -7.87 -1.73
CA THR A 164 -10.43 -8.87 -0.67
C THR A 164 -9.25 -8.80 0.29
N LEU A 165 -9.53 -8.61 1.57
CA LEU A 165 -8.55 -8.72 2.65
C LEU A 165 -8.92 -9.93 3.52
N ALA A 166 -7.99 -10.86 3.68
CA ALA A 166 -8.17 -12.05 4.51
C ALA A 166 -6.92 -12.43 5.29
N GLY A 167 -7.12 -13.16 6.39
CA GLY A 167 -6.04 -13.76 7.18
C GLY A 167 -5.17 -12.74 7.90
N ASN A 168 -5.77 -11.88 8.73
CA ASN A 168 -5.10 -10.80 9.47
C ASN A 168 -4.31 -9.83 8.57
N SER A 169 -4.82 -9.55 7.37
CA SER A 169 -4.20 -8.58 6.47
C SER A 169 -4.76 -7.18 6.72
N GLY A 170 -4.04 -6.13 6.30
CA GLY A 170 -4.55 -4.77 6.55
C GLY A 170 -4.03 -3.69 5.61
N ILE A 171 -4.80 -2.60 5.56
CA ILE A 171 -4.44 -1.35 4.90
C ILE A 171 -4.43 -0.27 5.97
N ASN A 172 -3.27 0.33 6.24
CA ASN A 172 -3.10 1.19 7.41
C ASN A 172 -2.35 2.48 7.11
N SER A 173 -2.84 3.62 7.61
CA SER A 173 -2.07 4.86 7.69
C SER A 173 -1.89 5.24 9.16
N VAL A 174 -0.64 5.26 9.63
CA VAL A 174 -0.36 5.29 11.07
C VAL A 174 0.68 6.33 11.41
N LEU A 175 0.38 7.18 12.39
CA LEU A 175 1.36 7.96 13.13
C LEU A 175 1.52 7.32 14.52
N ALA A 176 2.71 6.84 14.84
CA ALA A 176 2.99 6.18 16.12
C ALA A 176 4.36 6.57 16.66
N SER A 177 4.53 6.65 17.98
CA SER A 177 5.80 7.15 18.52
C SER A 177 6.70 5.97 18.77
N ALA A 178 7.94 6.05 18.29
CA ALA A 178 8.97 5.13 18.71
C ALA A 178 9.51 5.44 20.12
N ASP A 179 9.28 6.66 20.63
CA ASP A 179 9.68 7.09 21.97
C ASP A 179 8.68 8.11 22.53
N SER A 180 7.98 7.75 23.61
CA SER A 180 6.98 8.59 24.28
C SER A 180 7.54 9.92 24.82
N SER A 181 8.87 10.06 24.87
CA SER A 181 9.56 11.26 25.35
C SER A 181 9.64 12.37 24.29
N PHE A 182 9.33 12.06 23.02
CA PHE A 182 9.33 13.01 21.93
C PHE A 182 7.89 13.28 21.47
N PRO A 183 7.44 14.55 21.44
CA PRO A 183 6.14 14.87 20.88
C PRO A 183 6.11 14.51 19.40
N LEU A 184 5.14 13.68 19.02
CA LEU A 184 4.80 13.45 17.62
C LEU A 184 3.99 14.63 17.11
N GLU A 185 4.61 15.37 16.20
CA GLU A 185 3.96 16.36 15.38
C GLU A 185 3.78 15.76 13.97
N GLY A 186 2.52 15.64 13.55
CA GLY A 186 2.13 15.04 12.28
C GLY A 186 0.72 14.50 12.36
N LYS A 187 0.16 14.11 11.22
CA LYS A 187 -1.13 13.45 11.08
C LYS A 187 -0.96 12.06 10.48
N SER A 188 -1.95 11.19 10.67
CA SER A 188 -2.06 10.04 9.79
C SER A 188 -2.75 10.45 8.48
N GLY A 189 -2.41 9.75 7.41
CA GLY A 189 -2.99 9.97 6.09
C GLY A 189 -4.39 9.36 5.96
N ASN A 190 -5.11 9.80 4.95
CA ASN A 190 -6.41 9.25 4.56
C ASN A 190 -6.25 7.95 3.78
N ILE A 191 -7.31 7.15 3.80
CA ILE A 191 -7.44 5.93 2.99
C ILE A 191 -8.67 6.08 2.12
N GLU A 192 -8.49 6.15 0.81
CA GLU A 192 -9.56 6.21 -0.18
C GLU A 192 -9.58 4.94 -1.03
N ILE A 193 -10.72 4.27 -1.06
CA ILE A 193 -10.91 3.00 -1.76
C ILE A 193 -12.13 3.10 -2.68
N SER A 194 -11.94 2.76 -3.95
CA SER A 194 -13.00 2.58 -4.94
C SER A 194 -12.92 1.17 -5.53
N ALA A 195 -14.04 0.45 -5.51
CA ALA A 195 -14.16 -0.89 -6.04
C ALA A 195 -15.60 -1.21 -6.47
N ARG A 196 -15.80 -2.31 -7.19
CA ARG A 196 -17.15 -2.88 -7.32
C ARG A 196 -17.62 -3.50 -6.02
N SER A 197 -16.75 -4.29 -5.37
CA SER A 197 -17.04 -4.91 -4.07
C SER A 197 -15.83 -4.89 -3.15
N VAL A 198 -16.04 -4.72 -1.85
CA VAL A 198 -14.99 -4.77 -0.83
C VAL A 198 -15.35 -5.81 0.23
N SER A 199 -14.44 -6.74 0.53
CA SER A 199 -14.63 -7.76 1.55
C SER A 199 -13.43 -7.85 2.49
N LEU A 200 -13.68 -7.66 3.79
CA LEU A 200 -12.73 -7.88 4.87
C LEU A 200 -13.16 -9.14 5.63
N ALA A 201 -12.26 -10.10 5.77
CA ALA A 201 -12.53 -11.37 6.44
C ALA A 201 -11.39 -11.78 7.37
N PHE A 202 -11.69 -12.65 8.33
CA PHE A 202 -10.70 -13.36 9.15
C PHE A 202 -9.71 -12.44 9.88
N GLY A 203 -10.24 -11.42 10.57
CA GLY A 203 -9.45 -10.51 11.39
C GLY A 203 -8.67 -9.45 10.59
N SER A 204 -9.03 -9.24 9.33
CA SER A 204 -8.46 -8.17 8.50
C SER A 204 -9.13 -6.83 8.79
N SER A 205 -8.41 -5.73 8.55
CA SER A 205 -8.84 -4.37 8.93
C SER A 205 -8.34 -3.28 8.00
N ILE A 206 -9.05 -2.15 7.96
CA ILE A 206 -8.56 -0.91 7.35
C ILE A 206 -8.52 0.17 8.43
N GLN A 207 -7.37 0.80 8.65
CA GLN A 207 -7.17 1.64 9.83
C GLN A 207 -6.37 2.91 9.53
N THR A 208 -6.81 3.99 10.15
CA THR A 208 -6.08 5.24 10.32
C THR A 208 -5.89 5.43 11.82
N PHE A 209 -4.68 5.75 12.25
CA PHE A 209 -4.40 5.89 13.68
C PHE A 209 -3.32 6.94 13.94
N THR A 210 -3.48 7.68 15.02
CA THR A 210 -2.50 8.64 15.53
C THR A 210 -2.30 8.39 17.02
N GLN A 211 -1.05 8.27 17.45
CA GLN A 211 -0.65 8.33 18.85
C GLN A 211 -0.25 9.76 19.27
N GLY A 212 -0.05 10.64 18.29
CA GLY A 212 0.40 12.01 18.49
C GLY A 212 -0.75 12.99 18.75
N THR A 213 -0.44 14.28 18.62
CA THR A 213 -1.42 15.36 18.82
C THR A 213 -2.19 15.73 17.54
N GLY A 214 -1.70 15.33 16.37
CA GLY A 214 -2.41 15.56 15.11
C GLY A 214 -3.48 14.53 14.83
N ASP A 215 -4.42 14.89 13.97
CA ASP A 215 -5.64 14.13 13.69
C ASP A 215 -5.35 12.78 13.03
N ALA A 216 -6.23 11.81 13.29
CA ALA A 216 -6.29 10.61 12.48
C ALA A 216 -6.92 10.95 11.10
N GLY A 217 -6.43 10.31 10.05
CA GLY A 217 -7.01 10.42 8.72
C GLY A 217 -8.44 9.85 8.62
N ASN A 218 -9.10 10.14 7.51
CA ASN A 218 -10.39 9.55 7.17
C ASN A 218 -10.22 8.26 6.40
N ILE A 219 -11.15 7.32 6.58
CA ILE A 219 -11.31 6.17 5.71
C ILE A 219 -12.59 6.38 4.90
N GLU A 220 -12.46 6.41 3.57
CA GLU A 220 -13.57 6.42 2.64
C GLU A 220 -13.52 5.21 1.72
N ILE A 221 -14.57 4.39 1.77
CA ILE A 221 -14.76 3.24 0.89
C ILE A 221 -16.01 3.45 0.06
N ARG A 222 -15.85 3.45 -1.26
CA ARG A 222 -16.93 3.46 -2.25
C ARG A 222 -16.97 2.10 -2.94
N ALA A 223 -18.13 1.43 -2.84
CA ALA A 223 -18.38 0.15 -3.49
C ALA A 223 -19.68 0.19 -4.27
N ASP A 224 -19.64 -0.20 -5.54
CA ASP A 224 -20.84 -0.18 -6.40
C ASP A 224 -21.92 -1.20 -5.95
N ASP A 225 -21.46 -2.40 -5.56
CA ASP A 225 -22.29 -3.54 -5.18
C ASP A 225 -22.41 -3.68 -3.65
N PHE A 226 -21.31 -4.01 -2.95
CA PHE A 226 -21.36 -4.22 -1.50
C PHE A 226 -20.02 -4.02 -0.78
N ILE A 227 -20.14 -3.74 0.53
CA ILE A 227 -19.06 -3.78 1.52
C ILE A 227 -19.39 -4.91 2.51
N SER A 228 -18.51 -5.89 2.66
CA SER A 228 -18.69 -7.01 3.59
C SER A 228 -17.61 -7.01 4.66
N LEU A 229 -18.00 -6.93 5.93
CA LEU A 229 -17.09 -6.93 7.07
C LEU A 229 -17.33 -8.19 7.91
N ASP A 230 -16.55 -9.23 7.68
CA ASP A 230 -16.55 -10.45 8.47
C ASP A 230 -15.39 -10.46 9.47
N ASN A 231 -15.62 -9.83 10.62
CA ASN A 231 -14.64 -9.78 11.69
C ASN A 231 -14.58 -11.09 12.52
N THR A 232 -15.11 -12.21 11.99
CA THR A 232 -14.88 -13.50 12.64
C THR A 232 -13.42 -13.89 12.43
N LYS A 233 -12.58 -13.63 13.44
CA LYS A 233 -11.27 -14.30 13.57
C LYS A 233 -11.51 -15.79 13.31
N ARG A 234 -10.68 -16.40 12.47
CA ARG A 234 -10.79 -17.81 12.04
C ARG A 234 -11.19 -18.66 13.24
N LYS A 235 -12.48 -18.97 13.37
CA LYS A 235 -12.99 -19.63 14.57
C LYS A 235 -12.41 -21.04 14.56
N GLN A 236 -11.73 -21.43 15.66
CA GLN A 236 -11.68 -22.86 16.01
C GLN A 236 -13.12 -23.39 15.92
N PRO A 237 -13.35 -24.58 15.34
CA PRO A 237 -14.68 -25.06 15.03
C PRO A 237 -15.53 -25.08 16.29
N SER A 238 -16.44 -24.10 16.41
CA SER A 238 -17.45 -24.07 17.46
C SER A 238 -18.81 -24.05 16.78
N ASN A 239 -19.70 -24.90 17.28
CA ASN A 239 -20.94 -25.35 16.65
C ASN A 239 -22.06 -24.29 16.68
N LYS A 240 -21.74 -23.02 16.42
CA LYS A 240 -22.70 -21.91 16.36
C LYS A 240 -22.44 -21.06 15.12
N ILE A 241 -23.39 -21.09 14.19
CA ILE A 241 -23.44 -20.26 13.00
C ILE A 241 -23.40 -18.78 13.43
N PRO A 242 -22.31 -18.01 13.18
CA PRO A 242 -22.34 -16.58 13.40
C PRO A 242 -23.20 -15.89 12.33
N LYS A 243 -23.96 -14.87 12.73
CA LYS A 243 -24.61 -13.94 11.81
C LYS A 243 -23.52 -13.11 11.14
N SER A 244 -23.37 -13.23 9.82
CA SER A 244 -22.59 -12.28 9.02
C SER A 244 -23.41 -10.99 8.89
N GLU A 245 -22.79 -9.86 9.20
CA GLU A 245 -23.40 -8.55 9.00
C GLU A 245 -23.02 -8.06 7.59
N ARG A 246 -23.81 -8.46 6.59
CA ARG A 246 -23.64 -7.96 5.22
C ARG A 246 -24.22 -6.54 5.18
N LEU A 247 -23.37 -5.54 5.41
CA LEU A 247 -23.77 -4.14 5.26
C LEU A 247 -23.91 -3.83 3.77
N SER A 248 -25.12 -3.77 3.25
CA SER A 248 -25.40 -3.29 1.88
C SER A 248 -25.18 -1.78 1.71
N ARG A 249 -24.15 -1.22 2.35
CA ARG A 249 -23.78 0.19 2.24
C ARG A 249 -22.86 0.35 1.03
N LYS A 250 -23.23 1.25 0.11
CA LYS A 250 -22.44 1.63 -1.08
C LYS A 250 -21.31 2.60 -0.77
N VAL A 251 -21.40 3.29 0.37
CA VAL A 251 -20.36 4.18 0.89
C VAL A 251 -20.20 3.91 2.37
N ALA A 252 -18.96 3.73 2.82
CA ALA A 252 -18.57 3.73 4.23
C ALA A 252 -17.55 4.83 4.45
N THR A 253 -17.87 5.77 5.34
CA THR A 253 -16.96 6.83 5.77
C THR A 253 -16.85 6.77 7.29
N VAL A 254 -15.64 6.62 7.81
CA VAL A 254 -15.36 6.66 9.25
C VAL A 254 -14.01 7.32 9.52
N GLU A 255 -13.88 7.89 10.70
CA GLU A 255 -12.59 8.24 11.29
C GLU A 255 -12.09 7.03 12.11
N GLY A 256 -10.81 6.69 12.01
CA GLY A 256 -10.22 5.60 12.81
C GLY A 256 -10.18 4.26 12.08
N ALA A 257 -11.09 3.32 12.37
CA ALA A 257 -10.97 1.92 11.91
C ALA A 257 -12.27 1.34 11.33
N ILE A 258 -12.13 0.51 10.29
CA ILE A 258 -13.17 -0.36 9.69
C ILE A 258 -12.78 -1.83 9.86
#